data_AF-A0A3R6WQE3-F1
#
_entry.id   AF-A0A3R6WQE3-F1
#
_cell.length_a   1.000
_cell.length_b   1.000
_cell.length_c   1.000
_cell.angle_alpha   90.00
_cell.angle_beta   90.00
_cell.angle_gamma   90.00
#
_symmetry.space_group_name_H-M   'P 1'
#
loop_
_entity.id
_entity.type
_entity.pdbx_description
1 polymer ?
#
loop_
_entity_poly.entity_id
_entity_poly.type
_entity_poly.pdbx_seq_one_letter_code
_entity_poly.pdbx_strand_id
1 'polypeptide(L)'
;MSLMWMGVATVVAAACSSVAESRQVQVNLTTSFLASPLHPVLETSEYLSQDNPALFFTYVAAVDVRYNAIKDKNNVNYTKVALEAAADVLPADSSVSRLLPFVLQTRAHSPSIELFNQTCAASGQHDFQLPVDHEYPSSNTAAATAPHVIVYGALTSPSFRAFHSTFVPLAVTGKVHYIVRHAPTDNTLPVLVHGYGPWQLTQLGYLATQYIMAAEDPLKRLQLLSQNFPKYASSLVLASKPVPQQTIDDINHARSQVATQRLYNRIVVNGLPVDFNEYGFNAFDFLKSLNGELRLADTLAKLDPTGSIKAAMGSLSSAPSDVRISLRGPVDGDAPLYLNSIETDEETAEWPTDLGSLRGPSWSLIYLRKTIVEDKDVATVFHVSKMFLAARANGKSARDKYLREVLSLNDLTVKEVLQIYSQAVGERYTNDDWLQTAKAILTDGDNDGVWAMTNLVAEKNLPINSQVFNGVVRKHVNVQEDIMTHFARDQPLYQTLVRANQITDDSDMLSELLGNDETYAVFCPWFDPEYKPPTTVVQLDWNDPVRCC
;
A
#
# COMPACT_ATOMS: atom_id res chain seq x y z
N MET A 1 -30.31 -17.48 -77.25
CA MET A 1 -30.26 -17.33 -75.77
C MET A 1 -28.82 -17.08 -75.34
N SER A 2 -28.54 -15.94 -74.72
CA SER A 2 -27.27 -15.64 -74.04
C SER A 2 -27.61 -14.81 -72.80
N LEU A 3 -27.67 -15.46 -71.63
CA LEU A 3 -28.04 -14.82 -70.35
C LEU A 3 -27.91 -15.78 -69.13
N MET A 4 -26.81 -16.54 -68.99
CA MET A 4 -26.65 -17.41 -67.79
C MET A 4 -25.22 -17.76 -67.32
N TRP A 5 -24.17 -17.08 -67.81
CA TRP A 5 -22.77 -17.37 -67.42
C TRP A 5 -21.94 -16.13 -66.99
N MET A 6 -22.61 -15.10 -66.45
CA MET A 6 -21.95 -13.89 -65.90
C MET A 6 -22.30 -13.61 -64.42
N GLY A 7 -22.93 -14.55 -63.72
CA GLY A 7 -23.42 -14.35 -62.34
C GLY A 7 -22.48 -14.80 -61.21
N VAL A 8 -21.35 -15.46 -61.50
CA VAL A 8 -20.50 -16.12 -60.47
C VAL A 8 -19.12 -15.47 -60.33
N ALA A 9 -18.58 -14.87 -61.40
CA ALA A 9 -17.24 -14.27 -61.39
C ALA A 9 -17.13 -12.99 -60.55
N THR A 10 -18.25 -12.28 -60.32
CA THR A 10 -18.29 -10.96 -59.67
C THR A 10 -18.44 -10.98 -58.14
N VAL A 11 -18.55 -12.16 -57.52
CA VAL A 11 -18.56 -12.30 -56.04
C VAL A 11 -17.14 -12.47 -55.47
N VAL A 12 -16.18 -12.94 -56.28
CA VAL A 12 -14.80 -13.21 -55.84
C VAL A 12 -13.93 -11.94 -55.79
N ALA A 13 -14.33 -10.85 -56.46
CA ALA A 13 -13.58 -9.60 -56.56
C ALA A 13 -14.10 -8.48 -55.62
N ALA A 14 -15.00 -8.80 -54.68
CA ALA A 14 -15.58 -7.86 -53.72
C ALA A 14 -15.22 -8.19 -52.25
N ALA A 15 -14.24 -9.07 -52.03
CA ALA A 15 -13.53 -9.16 -50.76
C ALA A 15 -12.66 -7.90 -50.60
N CYS A 16 -13.28 -6.80 -50.16
CA CYS A 16 -12.58 -5.55 -49.89
C CYS A 16 -11.36 -5.81 -49.00
N SER A 17 -10.21 -5.25 -49.38
CA SER A 17 -9.06 -5.13 -48.51
C SER A 17 -9.34 -4.07 -47.43
N SER A 18 -10.29 -4.36 -46.55
CA SER A 18 -10.33 -3.75 -45.23
C SER A 18 -9.10 -4.23 -44.48
N VAL A 19 -7.98 -3.53 -44.71
CA VAL A 19 -6.91 -3.45 -43.74
C VAL A 19 -7.58 -2.92 -42.48
N ALA A 20 -7.96 -3.83 -41.58
CA ALA A 20 -8.58 -3.46 -40.33
C ALA A 20 -7.61 -2.53 -39.62
N GLU A 21 -8.06 -1.31 -39.30
CA GLU A 21 -7.25 -0.40 -38.48
C GLU A 21 -6.88 -1.15 -37.20
N SER A 22 -5.58 -1.37 -37.03
CA SER A 22 -5.05 -2.03 -35.85
C SER A 22 -5.55 -1.26 -34.64
N ARG A 23 -6.23 -1.91 -33.70
CA ARG A 23 -6.71 -1.24 -32.47
C ARG A 23 -5.50 -0.67 -31.71
N GLN A 24 -5.18 0.59 -31.95
CA GLN A 24 -4.03 1.25 -31.34
C GLN A 24 -4.35 1.54 -29.88
N VAL A 25 -3.71 0.79 -28.99
CA VAL A 25 -3.76 1.05 -27.54
C VAL A 25 -2.79 2.19 -27.26
N GLN A 26 -3.31 3.42 -27.21
CA GLN A 26 -2.52 4.57 -26.78
C GLN A 26 -2.31 4.53 -25.26
N VAL A 27 -1.06 4.39 -24.83
CA VAL A 27 -0.66 4.48 -23.41
C VAL A 27 0.09 5.80 -23.22
N ASN A 28 -0.54 6.74 -22.51
CA ASN A 28 0.10 7.98 -22.07
C ASN A 28 0.46 7.86 -20.59
N LEU A 29 1.67 8.29 -20.22
CA LEU A 29 2.13 8.36 -18.83
C LEU A 29 2.18 9.82 -18.38
N THR A 30 1.53 10.13 -17.25
CA THR A 30 1.53 11.46 -16.62
C THR A 30 2.08 11.42 -15.20
N THR A 31 2.70 12.51 -14.76
CA THR A 31 3.04 12.74 -13.35
C THR A 31 1.80 12.95 -12.47
N SER A 32 1.98 12.85 -11.16
CA SER A 32 0.98 13.26 -10.15
C SER A 32 0.88 14.79 -9.98
N PHE A 33 1.98 15.51 -10.20
CA PHE A 33 2.02 16.98 -10.17
C PHE A 33 1.68 17.58 -11.55
N LEU A 34 1.23 18.83 -11.55
CA LEU A 34 0.85 19.59 -12.76
C LEU A 34 1.85 20.71 -13.06
N ALA A 35 2.00 21.05 -14.33
CA ALA A 35 2.87 22.13 -14.79
C ALA A 35 2.08 23.40 -15.16
N SER A 36 2.73 24.55 -14.97
CA SER A 36 2.28 25.84 -15.50
C SER A 36 2.32 25.87 -17.04
N PRO A 37 1.47 26.68 -17.71
CA PRO A 37 1.71 27.11 -19.09
C PRO A 37 3.10 27.74 -19.32
N LEU A 38 3.73 28.30 -18.29
CA LEU A 38 5.09 28.87 -18.35
C LEU A 38 6.21 27.83 -18.40
N HIS A 39 5.92 26.53 -18.24
CA HIS A 39 6.93 25.49 -18.06
C HIS A 39 8.08 25.47 -19.09
N PRO A 40 7.90 25.79 -20.40
CA PRO A 40 9.04 25.79 -21.31
C PRO A 40 10.09 26.86 -20.96
N VAL A 41 9.65 28.00 -20.42
CA VAL A 41 10.52 29.08 -19.96
C VAL A 41 11.23 28.67 -18.67
N LEU A 42 10.48 28.10 -17.72
CA LEU A 42 11.01 27.67 -16.42
C LEU A 42 12.03 26.52 -16.59
N GLU A 43 11.67 25.45 -17.31
CA GLU A 43 12.53 24.31 -17.58
C GLU A 43 13.78 24.68 -18.38
N THR A 44 13.69 25.68 -19.28
CA THR A 44 14.88 26.23 -19.96
C THR A 44 15.80 26.96 -18.97
N SER A 45 15.26 27.74 -18.02
CA SER A 45 16.10 28.40 -17.00
C SER A 45 16.87 27.39 -16.13
N GLU A 46 16.25 26.25 -15.79
CA GLU A 46 16.89 25.15 -15.04
C GLU A 46 17.83 24.28 -15.88
N TYR A 47 17.69 24.28 -17.20
CA TYR A 47 18.65 23.63 -18.09
C TYR A 47 19.92 24.47 -18.27
N LEU A 48 19.76 25.79 -18.43
CA LEU A 48 20.88 26.72 -18.58
C LEU A 48 21.68 26.89 -17.27
N SER A 49 21.01 26.91 -16.12
CA SER A 49 21.66 27.02 -14.80
C SER A 49 22.57 25.83 -14.47
N GLN A 50 22.26 24.63 -14.98
CA GLN A 50 23.05 23.42 -14.77
C GLN A 50 24.36 23.39 -15.55
N ASP A 51 24.41 24.02 -16.74
CA ASP A 51 25.66 24.20 -17.49
C ASP A 51 26.53 25.30 -16.87
N ASN A 52 25.90 26.43 -16.52
CA ASN A 52 26.56 27.54 -15.84
C ASN A 52 25.53 28.41 -15.08
N PRO A 53 25.60 28.50 -13.73
CA PRO A 53 24.64 29.28 -12.92
C PRO A 53 24.50 30.76 -13.32
N ALA A 54 25.53 31.37 -13.91
CA ALA A 54 25.44 32.75 -14.41
C ALA A 54 24.42 32.91 -15.56
N LEU A 55 24.17 31.85 -16.33
CA LEU A 55 23.23 31.86 -17.46
C LEU A 55 21.77 31.98 -17.03
N PHE A 56 21.42 31.60 -15.79
CA PHE A 56 20.07 31.73 -15.27
C PHE A 56 19.59 33.18 -15.35
N PHE A 57 20.36 34.11 -14.80
CA PHE A 57 19.95 35.51 -14.70
C PHE A 57 20.03 36.27 -16.03
N THR A 58 20.99 35.92 -16.91
CA THR A 58 21.02 36.49 -18.28
C THR A 58 19.85 35.99 -19.11
N TYR A 59 19.45 34.72 -18.95
CA TYR A 59 18.26 34.17 -19.57
C TYR A 59 16.97 34.80 -19.03
N VAL A 60 16.82 34.99 -17.73
CA VAL A 60 15.67 35.71 -17.12
C VAL A 60 15.53 37.12 -17.71
N ALA A 61 16.64 37.83 -17.91
CA ALA A 61 16.63 39.15 -18.57
C ALA A 61 16.21 39.07 -20.06
N ALA A 62 16.72 38.10 -20.82
CA ALA A 62 16.32 37.88 -22.21
C ALA A 62 14.83 37.49 -22.35
N VAL A 63 14.31 36.70 -21.42
CA VAL A 63 12.89 36.32 -21.33
C VAL A 63 12.00 37.56 -21.13
N ASP A 64 12.35 38.49 -20.23
CA ASP A 64 11.55 39.71 -20.04
C ASP A 64 11.53 40.58 -21.31
N VAL A 65 12.66 40.70 -22.03
CA VAL A 65 12.72 41.40 -23.32
C VAL A 65 11.82 40.71 -24.36
N ARG A 66 11.97 39.40 -24.56
CA ARG A 66 11.20 38.61 -25.54
C ARG A 66 9.71 38.59 -25.22
N TYR A 67 9.33 38.42 -23.96
CA TYR A 67 7.93 38.37 -23.51
C TYR A 67 7.23 39.73 -23.64
N ASN A 68 7.90 40.85 -23.34
CA ASN A 68 7.30 42.17 -23.50
C ASN A 68 7.22 42.66 -24.96
N ALA A 69 7.98 42.06 -25.88
CA ALA A 69 7.83 42.31 -27.31
C ALA A 69 6.52 41.73 -27.90
N ILE A 70 5.84 40.83 -27.19
CA ILE A 70 4.61 40.18 -27.66
C ILE A 70 3.40 41.09 -27.47
N LYS A 71 2.69 41.36 -28.58
CA LYS A 71 1.51 42.23 -28.63
C LYS A 71 0.21 41.57 -28.15
N ASP A 72 0.04 40.28 -28.44
CA ASP A 72 -1.09 39.47 -27.97
C ASP A 72 -0.63 38.57 -26.81
N LYS A 73 -1.03 38.92 -25.59
CA LYS A 73 -0.68 38.15 -24.38
C LYS A 73 -1.66 37.03 -24.06
N ASN A 74 -2.72 36.84 -24.86
CA ASN A 74 -3.71 35.78 -24.63
C ASN A 74 -3.32 34.45 -25.32
N ASN A 75 -2.46 34.49 -26.34
CA ASN A 75 -2.03 33.31 -27.11
C ASN A 75 -0.49 33.22 -27.21
N VAL A 76 0.19 33.24 -26.06
CA VAL A 76 1.66 33.22 -25.99
C VAL A 76 2.21 31.81 -26.18
N ASN A 77 2.99 31.59 -27.24
CA ASN A 77 3.78 30.37 -27.40
C ASN A 77 5.04 30.45 -26.52
N TYR A 78 4.94 29.97 -25.28
CA TYR A 78 6.04 30.00 -24.31
C TYR A 78 7.27 29.17 -24.75
N THR A 79 7.09 28.09 -25.52
CA THR A 79 8.20 27.32 -26.10
C THR A 79 9.00 28.16 -27.08
N LYS A 80 8.34 28.97 -27.91
CA LYS A 80 9.00 29.92 -28.81
C LYS A 80 9.75 31.00 -28.02
N VAL A 81 9.15 31.57 -26.98
CA VAL A 81 9.81 32.57 -26.11
C VAL A 81 11.07 31.97 -25.48
N ALA A 82 10.98 30.75 -24.98
CA ALA A 82 12.10 30.07 -24.33
C ALA A 82 13.26 29.79 -25.29
N LEU A 83 12.98 29.29 -26.49
CA LEU A 83 13.99 29.03 -27.52
C LEU A 83 14.64 30.32 -28.04
N GLU A 84 13.87 31.40 -28.26
CA GLU A 84 14.43 32.68 -28.69
C GLU A 84 15.28 33.35 -27.59
N ALA A 85 14.82 33.35 -26.33
CA ALA A 85 15.58 33.92 -25.21
C ALA A 85 16.85 33.11 -24.88
N ALA A 86 16.84 31.78 -25.12
CA ALA A 86 18.05 30.97 -25.00
C ALA A 86 19.04 31.25 -26.14
N ALA A 87 18.55 31.50 -27.36
CA ALA A 87 19.39 31.86 -28.51
C ALA A 87 20.02 33.26 -28.38
N ASP A 88 19.43 34.17 -27.61
CA ASP A 88 20.02 35.49 -27.28
C ASP A 88 21.19 35.38 -26.27
N VAL A 89 21.27 34.28 -25.53
CA VAL A 89 22.20 34.10 -24.39
C VAL A 89 23.29 33.05 -24.67
N LEU A 90 22.99 32.03 -25.48
CA LEU A 90 23.94 30.98 -25.84
C LEU A 90 24.73 31.30 -27.11
N PRO A 91 26.01 30.88 -27.20
CA PRO A 91 26.73 30.84 -28.48
C PRO A 91 25.98 29.98 -29.51
N ALA A 92 25.89 30.46 -30.75
CA ALA A 92 25.11 29.83 -31.83
C ALA A 92 25.48 28.36 -32.09
N ASP A 93 26.77 28.01 -31.94
CA ASP A 93 27.29 26.64 -32.14
C ASP A 93 27.38 25.78 -30.88
N SER A 94 26.85 26.24 -29.74
CA SER A 94 26.86 25.47 -28.49
C SER A 94 26.12 24.14 -28.61
N SER A 95 26.65 23.09 -27.97
CA SER A 95 25.95 21.83 -27.77
C SER A 95 24.64 22.03 -26.97
N VAL A 96 24.67 22.96 -26.03
CA VAL A 96 23.56 23.33 -25.14
C VAL A 96 22.34 23.79 -25.96
N SER A 97 22.50 24.70 -26.92
CA SER A 97 21.39 25.21 -27.75
C SER A 97 20.79 24.13 -28.66
N ARG A 98 21.63 23.22 -29.16
CA ARG A 98 21.24 22.10 -30.03
C ARG A 98 20.46 21.01 -29.29
N LEU A 99 20.71 20.83 -27.99
CA LEU A 99 20.02 19.85 -27.14
C LEU A 99 18.74 20.40 -26.49
N LEU A 100 18.61 21.72 -26.31
CA LEU A 100 17.45 22.35 -25.66
C LEU A 100 16.08 21.90 -26.21
N PRO A 101 15.84 21.78 -27.54
CA PRO A 101 14.56 21.29 -28.06
C PRO A 101 14.23 19.85 -27.62
N PHE A 102 15.24 19.00 -27.46
CA PHE A 102 15.08 17.62 -26.97
C PHE A 102 14.84 17.59 -25.46
N VAL A 103 15.52 18.43 -24.69
CA VAL A 103 15.31 18.58 -23.23
C VAL A 103 13.89 19.03 -22.92
N LEU A 104 13.35 19.99 -23.69
CA LEU A 104 11.96 20.43 -23.57
C LEU A 104 10.94 19.37 -24.00
N GLN A 105 11.30 18.44 -24.88
CA GLN A 105 10.45 17.29 -25.24
C GLN A 105 10.49 16.17 -24.19
N THR A 106 11.62 15.95 -23.51
CA THR A 106 11.73 14.93 -22.45
C THR A 106 11.19 15.40 -21.08
N ARG A 107 10.90 16.70 -20.93
CA ARG A 107 10.41 17.33 -19.69
C ARG A 107 11.34 17.14 -18.48
N ALA A 108 12.64 16.97 -18.75
CA ALA A 108 13.63 16.51 -17.77
C ALA A 108 13.78 17.42 -16.54
N HIS A 109 13.48 18.72 -16.67
CA HIS A 109 13.60 19.71 -15.59
C HIS A 109 12.27 19.99 -14.86
N SER A 110 11.15 19.39 -15.31
CA SER A 110 9.85 19.49 -14.62
C SER A 110 9.91 19.15 -13.12
N PRO A 111 10.66 18.12 -12.65
CA PRO A 111 10.82 17.85 -11.22
C PRO A 111 11.55 18.95 -10.44
N SER A 112 12.46 19.70 -11.09
CA SER A 112 13.13 20.85 -10.46
C SER A 112 12.16 22.01 -10.25
N ILE A 113 11.26 22.26 -11.21
CA ILE A 113 10.19 23.26 -11.05
C ILE A 113 9.22 22.84 -9.94
N GLU A 114 8.88 21.56 -9.85
CA GLU A 114 8.00 21.04 -8.80
C GLU A 114 8.62 21.12 -7.40
N LEU A 115 9.93 20.90 -7.26
CA LEU A 115 10.64 21.16 -6.01
C LEU A 115 10.46 22.62 -5.54
N PHE A 116 10.59 23.59 -6.46
CA PHE A 116 10.34 24.99 -6.12
C PHE A 116 8.87 25.27 -5.77
N ASN A 117 7.90 24.68 -6.48
CA ASN A 117 6.48 24.76 -6.13
C ASN A 117 6.24 24.31 -4.66
N GLN A 118 6.83 23.19 -4.26
CA GLN A 118 6.67 22.62 -2.92
C GLN A 118 7.35 23.48 -1.84
N THR A 119 8.56 24.01 -2.10
CA THR A 119 9.19 24.98 -1.18
C THR A 119 8.39 26.28 -1.04
N CYS A 120 7.73 26.73 -2.10
CA CYS A 120 6.84 27.90 -2.07
C CYS A 120 5.56 27.62 -1.25
N ALA A 121 5.01 26.40 -1.31
CA ALA A 121 3.87 25.99 -0.51
C ALA A 121 4.20 25.87 1.00
N ALA A 122 5.45 25.54 1.33
CA ALA A 122 5.98 25.47 2.70
C ALA A 122 6.85 26.69 3.10
N SER A 123 6.56 27.85 2.49
CA SER A 123 7.19 29.15 2.81
C SER A 123 7.01 29.50 4.29
N GLY A 124 8.06 30.01 4.95
CA GLY A 124 8.10 30.22 6.40
C GLY A 124 8.60 29.00 7.20
N GLN A 125 8.77 27.83 6.57
CA GLN A 125 9.45 26.66 7.18
C GLN A 125 10.77 26.30 6.47
N HIS A 126 10.97 26.73 5.22
CA HIS A 126 12.15 26.41 4.40
C HIS A 126 12.88 27.66 3.88
N ASP A 127 12.97 28.68 4.73
CA ASP A 127 13.55 29.99 4.42
C ASP A 127 15.09 30.00 4.62
N PHE A 128 15.75 28.91 4.23
CA PHE A 128 17.21 28.74 4.23
C PHE A 128 17.70 28.44 2.82
N GLN A 129 18.98 28.73 2.53
CA GLN A 129 19.58 28.50 1.22
C GLN A 129 19.70 27.01 0.90
N LEU A 130 19.19 26.61 -0.26
CA LEU A 130 19.22 25.24 -0.77
C LEU A 130 20.38 25.07 -1.77
N PRO A 131 20.94 23.85 -1.94
CA PRO A 131 21.96 23.57 -2.96
C PRO A 131 21.51 23.73 -4.43
N VAL A 132 20.22 24.04 -4.65
CA VAL A 132 19.61 24.28 -5.96
C VAL A 132 19.20 25.75 -6.17
N ASP A 133 19.43 26.63 -5.19
CA ASP A 133 19.01 28.03 -5.26
C ASP A 133 19.87 28.85 -6.21
N HIS A 134 19.22 29.69 -7.02
CA HIS A 134 19.89 30.66 -7.89
C HIS A 134 20.22 31.92 -7.10
N GLU A 135 21.45 32.01 -6.60
CA GLU A 135 21.99 33.19 -5.93
C GLU A 135 22.57 34.21 -6.94
N TYR A 136 22.32 35.50 -6.69
CA TYR A 136 22.84 36.61 -7.48
C TYR A 136 23.69 37.55 -6.62
N PRO A 137 24.89 38.00 -7.10
CA PRO A 137 25.60 37.47 -8.27
C PRO A 137 26.07 36.02 -8.04
N SER A 138 26.19 35.25 -9.12
CA SER A 138 26.53 33.81 -9.04
C SER A 138 27.95 33.51 -8.52
N SER A 139 28.80 34.52 -8.42
CA SER A 139 30.00 34.51 -7.58
C SER A 139 29.64 35.08 -6.20
N ASN A 140 29.68 34.28 -5.14
CA ASN A 140 29.34 34.75 -3.79
C ASN A 140 30.37 35.79 -3.32
N THR A 141 29.98 37.07 -3.40
CA THR A 141 30.76 38.26 -3.02
C THR A 141 30.17 39.01 -1.83
N ALA A 142 29.09 38.51 -1.23
CA ALA A 142 28.47 39.12 -0.06
C ALA A 142 29.23 38.71 1.22
N ALA A 143 29.20 39.57 2.23
CA ALA A 143 29.74 39.22 3.54
C ALA A 143 28.81 38.21 4.24
N ALA A 144 29.36 37.18 4.89
CA ALA A 144 28.60 36.11 5.57
C ALA A 144 27.72 36.54 6.76
N THR A 145 27.53 37.86 6.95
CA THR A 145 26.62 38.50 7.91
C THR A 145 25.50 39.28 7.23
N ALA A 146 25.38 39.22 5.90
CA ALA A 146 24.32 39.85 5.13
C ALA A 146 23.00 39.06 5.27
N PRO A 147 21.83 39.73 5.29
CA PRO A 147 20.54 39.04 5.32
C PRO A 147 20.25 38.35 3.99
N HIS A 148 19.65 37.16 4.05
CA HIS A 148 19.11 36.46 2.89
C HIS A 148 17.78 37.07 2.45
N VAL A 149 17.58 37.17 1.14
CA VAL A 149 16.36 37.65 0.49
C VAL A 149 15.96 36.62 -0.57
N ILE A 150 15.04 35.73 -0.21
CA ILE A 150 14.49 34.70 -1.10
C ILE A 150 13.22 35.27 -1.75
N VAL A 151 13.21 35.36 -3.08
CA VAL A 151 12.05 35.81 -3.86
C VAL A 151 11.48 34.65 -4.67
N TYR A 152 10.29 34.19 -4.28
CA TYR A 152 9.45 33.33 -5.12
C TYR A 152 8.84 34.17 -6.25
N GLY A 153 9.20 33.87 -7.49
CA GLY A 153 8.92 34.71 -8.66
C GLY A 153 8.29 33.95 -9.82
N ALA A 154 7.25 34.55 -10.41
CA ALA A 154 6.82 34.23 -11.77
C ALA A 154 7.65 35.07 -12.74
N LEU A 155 8.58 34.45 -13.48
CA LEU A 155 9.61 35.16 -14.27
C LEU A 155 9.06 36.20 -15.27
N THR A 156 7.86 35.95 -15.82
CA THR A 156 7.19 36.82 -16.79
C THR A 156 6.33 37.92 -16.16
N SER A 157 6.27 38.01 -14.83
CA SER A 157 5.41 38.96 -14.11
C SER A 157 6.03 40.36 -13.98
N PRO A 158 5.26 41.44 -14.24
CA PRO A 158 5.68 42.81 -13.90
C PRO A 158 6.03 43.01 -12.42
N SER A 159 5.41 42.26 -11.49
CA SER A 159 5.71 42.35 -10.06
C SER A 159 7.09 41.76 -9.73
N PHE A 160 7.41 40.59 -10.29
CA PHE A 160 8.73 39.97 -10.14
C PHE A 160 9.84 40.89 -10.65
N ARG A 161 9.65 41.50 -11.84
CA ARG A 161 10.62 42.45 -12.40
C ARG A 161 10.90 43.64 -11.46
N ALA A 162 9.87 44.21 -10.84
CA ALA A 162 10.02 45.34 -9.92
C ALA A 162 10.82 44.98 -8.66
N PHE A 163 10.63 43.78 -8.10
CA PHE A 163 11.47 43.26 -7.02
C PHE A 163 12.90 42.98 -7.51
N HIS A 164 13.05 42.32 -8.66
CA HIS A 164 14.35 41.97 -9.24
C HIS A 164 15.22 43.21 -9.47
N SER A 165 14.69 44.27 -10.11
CA SER A 165 15.41 45.53 -10.32
C SER A 165 15.79 46.26 -9.02
N THR A 166 15.10 45.96 -7.92
CA THR A 166 15.37 46.56 -6.60
C THR A 166 16.47 45.81 -5.85
N PHE A 167 16.48 44.46 -5.91
CA PHE A 167 17.45 43.65 -5.16
C PHE A 167 18.78 43.41 -5.89
N VAL A 168 18.80 43.35 -7.22
CA VAL A 168 20.03 43.26 -8.04
C VAL A 168 21.14 44.25 -7.59
N PRO A 169 20.90 45.58 -7.48
CA PRO A 169 21.95 46.52 -7.05
C PRO A 169 22.33 46.39 -5.55
N LEU A 170 21.44 45.87 -4.70
CA LEU A 170 21.74 45.61 -3.29
C LEU A 170 22.65 44.38 -3.14
N ALA A 171 22.43 43.36 -3.95
CA ALA A 171 23.26 42.15 -3.98
C ALA A 171 24.65 42.42 -4.59
N VAL A 172 24.74 43.18 -5.69
CA VAL A 172 26.01 43.63 -6.27
C VAL A 172 26.83 44.50 -5.32
N THR A 173 26.17 45.25 -4.41
CA THR A 173 26.85 46.00 -3.34
C THR A 173 27.08 45.19 -2.06
N GLY A 174 26.89 43.85 -2.11
CA GLY A 174 27.18 42.92 -1.01
C GLY A 174 26.28 43.05 0.22
N LYS A 175 25.12 43.71 0.09
CA LYS A 175 24.22 44.05 1.22
C LYS A 175 23.18 42.98 1.53
N VAL A 176 22.92 42.07 0.60
CA VAL A 176 21.95 40.97 0.72
C VAL A 176 22.46 39.74 -0.03
N HIS A 177 22.15 38.53 0.46
CA HIS A 177 22.21 37.31 -0.34
C HIS A 177 20.89 37.19 -1.11
N TYR A 178 20.87 37.55 -2.39
CA TYR A 178 19.64 37.57 -3.19
C TYR A 178 19.43 36.25 -3.93
N ILE A 179 18.35 35.55 -3.60
CA ILE A 179 17.99 34.23 -4.16
C ILE A 179 16.66 34.35 -4.92
N VAL A 180 16.56 33.68 -6.08
CA VAL A 180 15.31 33.54 -6.83
C VAL A 180 14.88 32.07 -6.89
N ARG A 181 13.62 31.82 -6.53
CA ARG A 181 12.93 30.52 -6.69
C ARG A 181 11.72 30.71 -7.60
N HIS A 182 11.32 29.68 -8.35
CA HIS A 182 10.09 29.76 -9.15
C HIS A 182 8.84 29.74 -8.27
N ALA A 183 7.80 30.47 -8.68
CA ALA A 183 6.49 30.44 -8.03
C ALA A 183 5.47 29.62 -8.86
N PRO A 184 4.56 28.87 -8.20
CA PRO A 184 3.42 28.23 -8.87
C PRO A 184 2.61 29.24 -9.69
N THR A 185 2.21 28.87 -10.90
CA THR A 185 1.57 29.78 -11.86
C THR A 185 0.51 29.03 -12.68
N ASP A 186 -0.67 28.89 -12.10
CA ASP A 186 -1.84 28.19 -12.68
C ASP A 186 -1.48 26.81 -13.24
N ASN A 187 -0.84 26.00 -12.39
CA ASN A 187 -0.36 24.65 -12.69
C ASN A 187 -1.54 23.72 -13.04
N THR A 188 -1.84 23.62 -14.33
CA THR A 188 -3.06 23.01 -14.88
C THR A 188 -2.78 22.00 -16.00
N LEU A 189 -1.55 21.96 -16.52
CA LEU A 189 -1.16 21.08 -17.61
C LEU A 189 -0.57 19.77 -17.07
N PRO A 190 -1.02 18.59 -17.54
CA PRO A 190 -0.38 17.32 -17.16
C PRO A 190 1.03 17.24 -17.76
N VAL A 191 2.02 16.82 -16.97
CA VAL A 191 3.36 16.52 -17.51
C VAL A 191 3.34 15.11 -18.07
N LEU A 192 3.27 15.01 -19.40
CA LEU A 192 3.54 13.78 -20.12
C LEU A 192 5.03 13.44 -19.98
N VAL A 193 5.32 12.21 -19.58
CA VAL A 193 6.70 11.74 -19.37
C VAL A 193 7.12 10.85 -20.54
N HIS A 194 8.22 11.21 -21.20
CA HIS A 194 8.70 10.55 -22.42
C HIS A 194 10.06 9.86 -22.19
N GLY A 195 10.38 8.86 -23.02
CA GLY A 195 11.58 8.02 -22.87
C GLY A 195 11.36 6.70 -22.11
N TYR A 196 10.10 6.34 -21.82
CA TYR A 196 9.73 5.15 -21.04
C TYR A 196 8.94 4.16 -21.91
N GLY A 197 9.49 2.95 -22.10
CA GLY A 197 8.76 1.80 -22.61
C GLY A 197 7.86 1.21 -21.50
N PRO A 198 6.65 0.70 -21.81
CA PRO A 198 5.69 0.25 -20.79
C PRO A 198 6.22 -0.80 -19.79
N TRP A 199 7.21 -1.60 -20.19
CA TRP A 199 7.86 -2.61 -19.35
C TRP A 199 8.87 -2.04 -18.34
N GLN A 200 9.36 -0.81 -18.52
CA GLN A 200 10.48 -0.31 -17.70
C GLN A 200 10.07 0.10 -16.29
N LEU A 201 8.85 0.63 -16.11
CA LEU A 201 8.30 0.92 -14.78
C LEU A 201 7.90 -0.37 -14.05
N THR A 202 7.33 -1.36 -14.76
CA THR A 202 6.99 -2.66 -14.15
C THR A 202 8.23 -3.50 -13.83
N GLN A 203 9.37 -3.24 -14.48
CA GLN A 203 10.66 -3.88 -14.18
C GLN A 203 11.58 -3.09 -13.23
N LEU A 204 11.20 -1.88 -12.78
CA LEU A 204 12.05 -1.02 -11.96
C LEU A 204 12.59 -1.70 -10.70
N GLY A 205 11.78 -2.54 -10.04
CA GLY A 205 12.22 -3.33 -8.89
C GLY A 205 13.38 -4.28 -9.22
N TYR A 206 13.24 -5.10 -10.27
CA TYR A 206 14.28 -6.04 -10.69
C TYR A 206 15.55 -5.32 -11.19
N LEU A 207 15.39 -4.17 -11.87
CA LEU A 207 16.51 -3.32 -12.28
C LEU A 207 17.28 -2.74 -11.08
N ALA A 208 16.58 -2.28 -10.05
CA ALA A 208 17.19 -1.83 -8.80
C ALA A 208 17.91 -3.00 -8.09
N THR A 209 17.31 -4.20 -8.03
CA THR A 209 17.95 -5.39 -7.48
C THR A 209 19.25 -5.74 -8.21
N GLN A 210 19.24 -5.79 -9.56
CA GLN A 210 20.47 -6.05 -10.33
C GLN A 210 21.54 -4.97 -10.10
N TYR A 211 21.15 -3.69 -10.08
CA TYR A 211 22.07 -2.57 -9.86
C TYR A 211 22.73 -2.60 -8.47
N ILE A 212 22.03 -3.11 -7.46
CA ILE A 212 22.58 -3.36 -6.12
C ILE A 212 23.54 -4.56 -6.14
N MET A 213 23.10 -5.69 -6.70
CA MET A 213 23.87 -6.95 -6.71
C MET A 213 25.12 -6.90 -7.59
N ALA A 214 25.17 -6.01 -8.59
CA ALA A 214 26.32 -5.81 -9.47
C ALA A 214 27.35 -4.79 -8.95
N ALA A 215 27.17 -4.24 -7.74
CA ALA A 215 28.12 -3.31 -7.12
C ALA A 215 29.16 -4.03 -6.25
N GLU A 216 30.38 -3.50 -6.19
CA GLU A 216 31.44 -3.97 -5.28
C GLU A 216 31.04 -3.88 -3.79
N ASP A 217 30.17 -2.92 -3.46
CA ASP A 217 29.55 -2.74 -2.14
C ASP A 217 28.03 -2.64 -2.31
N PRO A 218 27.29 -3.77 -2.25
CA PRO A 218 25.84 -3.80 -2.40
C PRO A 218 25.11 -3.06 -1.29
N LEU A 219 25.62 -3.06 -0.05
CA LEU A 219 24.93 -2.46 1.10
C LEU A 219 24.92 -0.93 0.97
N LYS A 220 26.07 -0.33 0.62
CA LYS A 220 26.20 1.10 0.33
C LYS A 220 25.45 1.50 -0.95
N ARG A 221 25.39 0.60 -1.94
CA ARG A 221 24.59 0.82 -3.16
C ARG A 221 23.10 0.87 -2.85
N LEU A 222 22.60 -0.04 -2.03
CA LEU A 222 21.23 -0.04 -1.51
C LEU A 222 20.94 1.24 -0.72
N GLN A 223 21.80 1.62 0.23
CA GLN A 223 21.63 2.84 1.02
C GLN A 223 21.51 4.10 0.13
N LEU A 224 22.44 4.28 -0.81
CA LEU A 224 22.47 5.42 -1.73
C LEU A 224 21.22 5.47 -2.62
N LEU A 225 20.77 4.31 -3.12
CA LEU A 225 19.59 4.14 -3.95
C LEU A 225 18.31 4.43 -3.17
N SER A 226 18.15 3.91 -1.96
CA SER A 226 16.98 4.16 -1.11
C SER A 226 16.86 5.62 -0.68
N GLN A 227 17.97 6.27 -0.31
CA GLN A 227 17.97 7.68 0.12
C GLN A 227 17.63 8.68 -1.01
N ASN A 228 17.88 8.31 -2.28
CA ASN A 228 17.75 9.22 -3.42
C ASN A 228 16.92 8.59 -4.56
N PHE A 229 15.98 7.72 -4.22
CA PHE A 229 15.33 6.82 -5.17
C PHE A 229 14.74 7.50 -6.43
N PRO A 230 14.03 8.65 -6.35
CA PRO A 230 13.51 9.32 -7.54
C PRO A 230 14.58 9.74 -8.55
N LYS A 231 15.78 10.12 -8.08
CA LYS A 231 16.91 10.51 -8.94
C LYS A 231 17.53 9.29 -9.63
N TYR A 232 17.66 8.17 -8.93
CA TYR A 232 18.24 6.94 -9.48
C TYR A 232 17.25 6.14 -10.33
N ALA A 233 15.96 6.16 -10.03
CA ALA A 233 14.92 5.44 -10.80
C ALA A 233 14.93 5.82 -12.28
N SER A 234 14.96 7.12 -12.60
CA SER A 234 15.08 7.61 -13.99
C SER A 234 16.34 7.09 -14.68
N SER A 235 17.48 7.07 -13.97
CA SER A 235 18.74 6.53 -14.53
C SER A 235 18.69 5.02 -14.74
N LEU A 236 18.02 4.26 -13.87
CA LEU A 236 17.89 2.80 -13.98
C LEU A 236 16.98 2.40 -15.14
N VAL A 237 15.89 3.15 -15.35
CA VAL A 237 14.99 2.95 -16.48
C VAL A 237 15.68 3.30 -17.80
N LEU A 238 16.32 4.46 -17.88
CA LEU A 238 16.97 4.92 -19.12
C LEU A 238 18.21 4.09 -19.51
N ALA A 239 18.88 3.42 -18.55
CA ALA A 239 20.13 2.72 -18.76
C ALA A 239 20.06 1.20 -18.54
N SER A 240 19.13 0.49 -19.20
CA SER A 240 19.19 -0.98 -19.31
C SER A 240 18.43 -1.58 -20.49
N LYS A 241 18.89 -2.77 -20.92
CA LYS A 241 18.11 -3.73 -21.72
C LYS A 241 17.00 -4.34 -20.83
N PRO A 242 15.95 -4.97 -21.39
CA PRO A 242 14.98 -5.73 -20.59
C PRO A 242 15.69 -6.76 -19.70
N VAL A 243 15.20 -6.91 -18.46
CA VAL A 243 15.74 -7.88 -17.50
C VAL A 243 15.56 -9.30 -18.06
N PRO A 244 16.61 -10.16 -18.10
CA PRO A 244 16.48 -11.54 -18.55
C PRO A 244 15.44 -12.30 -17.73
N GLN A 245 14.55 -13.05 -18.40
CA GLN A 245 13.42 -13.71 -17.73
C GLN A 245 13.86 -14.61 -16.57
N GLN A 246 14.92 -15.40 -16.75
CA GLN A 246 15.50 -16.22 -15.68
C GLN A 246 15.77 -15.41 -14.41
N THR A 247 16.33 -14.20 -14.51
CA THR A 247 16.62 -13.36 -13.33
C THR A 247 15.35 -12.75 -12.72
N ILE A 248 14.28 -12.55 -13.50
CA ILE A 248 12.95 -12.21 -12.96
C ILE A 248 12.41 -13.39 -12.14
N ASP A 249 12.56 -14.61 -12.67
CA ASP A 249 12.07 -15.83 -12.03
C ASP A 249 12.88 -16.16 -10.75
N ASP A 250 14.21 -16.02 -10.79
CA ASP A 250 15.11 -16.18 -9.63
C ASP A 250 14.77 -15.19 -8.50
N ILE A 251 14.57 -13.90 -8.83
CA ILE A 251 14.19 -12.87 -7.85
C ILE A 251 12.79 -13.14 -7.29
N ASN A 252 11.84 -13.58 -8.13
CA ASN A 252 10.49 -13.89 -7.67
C ASN A 252 10.43 -15.16 -6.81
N HIS A 253 11.30 -16.15 -7.04
CA HIS A 253 11.47 -17.31 -6.17
C HIS A 253 12.05 -16.91 -4.80
N ALA A 254 13.10 -16.07 -4.75
CA ALA A 254 13.60 -15.54 -3.49
C ALA A 254 12.55 -14.69 -2.75
N ARG A 255 11.80 -13.86 -3.48
CA ARG A 255 10.71 -13.05 -2.94
C ARG A 255 9.54 -13.89 -2.42
N SER A 256 9.19 -15.01 -3.05
CA SER A 256 8.10 -15.86 -2.59
C SER A 256 8.46 -16.57 -1.27
N GLN A 257 9.72 -17.00 -1.10
CA GLN A 257 10.21 -17.53 0.18
C GLN A 257 10.09 -16.51 1.32
N VAL A 258 10.54 -15.27 1.08
CA VAL A 258 10.39 -14.13 2.02
C VAL A 258 8.91 -13.85 2.34
N ALA A 259 8.02 -13.95 1.35
CA ALA A 259 6.58 -13.78 1.52
C ALA A 259 5.96 -14.87 2.40
N THR A 260 6.22 -16.15 2.10
CA THR A 260 5.70 -17.30 2.86
C THR A 260 6.16 -17.27 4.31
N GLN A 261 7.38 -16.79 4.59
CA GLN A 261 7.92 -16.65 5.94
C GLN A 261 7.49 -15.35 6.67
N ARG A 262 6.64 -14.51 6.07
CA ARG A 262 6.21 -13.20 6.60
C ARG A 262 7.37 -12.22 6.87
N LEU A 263 8.47 -12.33 6.12
CA LEU A 263 9.71 -11.54 6.33
C LEU A 263 9.78 -10.25 5.49
N TYR A 264 8.68 -9.82 4.86
CA TYR A 264 8.64 -8.56 4.12
C TYR A 264 9.01 -7.37 5.00
N ASN A 265 9.97 -6.57 4.55
CA ASN A 265 10.47 -5.35 5.20
C ASN A 265 11.04 -5.55 6.63
N ARG A 266 11.36 -6.79 7.01
CA ARG A 266 11.88 -7.17 8.34
C ARG A 266 13.35 -7.58 8.27
N ILE A 267 14.10 -7.33 9.34
CA ILE A 267 15.45 -7.88 9.52
C ILE A 267 15.40 -9.05 10.50
N VAL A 268 15.97 -10.19 10.11
CA VAL A 268 16.09 -11.37 10.98
C VAL A 268 17.42 -11.31 11.75
N VAL A 269 17.35 -11.34 13.08
CA VAL A 269 18.49 -11.38 13.99
C VAL A 269 18.45 -12.70 14.75
N ASN A 270 19.44 -13.57 14.56
CA ASN A 270 19.53 -14.90 15.20
C ASN A 270 18.27 -15.80 15.03
N GLY A 271 17.43 -15.54 14.02
CA GLY A 271 16.15 -16.21 13.78
C GLY A 271 14.91 -15.40 14.20
N LEU A 272 15.08 -14.32 14.96
CA LEU A 272 14.01 -13.41 15.38
C LEU A 272 13.75 -12.32 14.32
N PRO A 273 12.55 -12.23 13.71
CA PRO A 273 12.21 -11.17 12.76
C PRO A 273 11.84 -9.87 13.50
N VAL A 274 12.52 -8.78 13.16
CA VAL A 274 12.27 -7.43 13.70
C VAL A 274 11.74 -6.53 12.59
N ASP A 275 10.63 -5.84 12.87
CA ASP A 275 10.05 -4.83 11.98
C ASP A 275 10.52 -3.44 12.39
N PHE A 276 10.89 -2.62 11.40
CA PHE A 276 11.31 -1.22 11.60
C PHE A 276 10.21 -0.22 11.22
N ASN A 277 9.08 -0.70 10.69
CA ASN A 277 7.93 0.10 10.28
C ASN A 277 6.81 0.09 11.34
N GLU A 278 6.96 -0.74 12.38
CA GLU A 278 6.03 -0.83 13.50
C GLU A 278 6.00 0.48 14.31
N TYR A 279 4.80 0.96 14.65
CA TYR A 279 4.60 2.29 15.27
C TYR A 279 5.30 2.45 16.63
N GLY A 280 5.64 1.35 17.29
CA GLY A 280 6.42 1.32 18.54
C GLY A 280 7.93 1.11 18.37
N PHE A 281 8.47 1.02 17.16
CA PHE A 281 9.88 0.67 16.96
C PHE A 281 10.83 1.77 17.48
N ASN A 282 11.71 1.38 18.42
CA ASN A 282 12.75 2.23 18.98
C ASN A 282 14.14 1.63 18.77
N ALA A 283 15.00 2.34 18.04
CA ALA A 283 16.38 1.94 17.77
C ALA A 283 17.21 1.72 19.06
N PHE A 284 16.92 2.44 20.15
CA PHE A 284 17.63 2.25 21.43
C PHE A 284 17.22 0.97 22.15
N ASP A 285 15.93 0.59 22.12
CA ASP A 285 15.47 -0.67 22.69
C ASP A 285 15.88 -1.87 21.81
N PHE A 286 15.97 -1.69 20.49
CA PHE A 286 16.59 -2.67 19.58
C PHE A 286 18.08 -2.86 19.89
N LEU A 287 18.86 -1.79 20.08
CA LEU A 287 20.27 -1.88 20.51
C LEU A 287 20.41 -2.55 21.89
N LYS A 288 19.48 -2.31 22.81
CA LYS A 288 19.42 -2.97 24.11
C LYS A 288 19.12 -4.47 23.98
N SER A 289 18.23 -4.86 23.07
CA SER A 289 17.95 -6.25 22.71
C SER A 289 19.19 -6.94 22.12
N LEU A 290 19.88 -6.31 21.16
CA LEU A 290 21.14 -6.80 20.60
C LEU A 290 22.23 -7.01 21.65
N ASN A 291 22.33 -6.12 22.66
CA ASN A 291 23.25 -6.29 23.78
C ASN A 291 22.83 -7.44 24.73
N GLY A 292 21.54 -7.80 24.77
CA GLY A 292 21.05 -9.02 25.42
C GLY A 292 21.46 -10.27 24.64
N GLU A 293 21.17 -10.30 23.34
CA GLU A 293 21.54 -11.40 22.42
C GLU A 293 23.04 -11.70 22.42
N LEU A 294 23.89 -10.67 22.38
CA LEU A 294 25.35 -10.85 22.46
C LEU A 294 25.78 -11.49 23.78
N ARG A 295 25.17 -11.12 24.92
CA ARG A 295 25.44 -11.75 26.23
C ARG A 295 24.95 -13.19 26.28
N LEU A 296 23.78 -13.47 25.69
CA LEU A 296 23.26 -14.83 25.56
C LEU A 296 24.21 -15.69 24.71
N ALA A 297 24.67 -15.20 23.57
CA ALA A 297 25.68 -15.85 22.74
C ALA A 297 27.00 -16.10 23.49
N ASP A 298 27.48 -15.13 24.27
CA ASP A 298 28.67 -15.27 25.13
C ASP A 298 28.50 -16.29 26.27
N THR A 299 27.28 -16.53 26.74
CA THR A 299 26.99 -17.62 27.69
C THR A 299 26.84 -18.96 26.97
N LEU A 300 26.21 -18.97 25.79
CA LEU A 300 25.98 -20.18 25.01
C LEU A 300 27.29 -20.75 24.46
N ALA A 301 28.22 -19.92 24.00
CA ALA A 301 29.55 -20.32 23.54
C ALA A 301 30.45 -20.92 24.64
N LYS A 302 30.11 -20.70 25.93
CA LYS A 302 30.77 -21.35 27.08
C LYS A 302 30.16 -22.70 27.42
N LEU A 303 28.93 -22.96 26.98
CA LEU A 303 28.19 -24.21 27.19
C LEU A 303 28.36 -25.17 26.02
N ASP A 304 28.34 -24.66 24.79
CA ASP A 304 28.69 -25.38 23.57
C ASP A 304 29.78 -24.61 22.77
N PRO A 305 31.07 -24.89 23.02
CA PRO A 305 32.17 -24.34 22.23
C PRO A 305 32.31 -24.97 20.83
N THR A 306 31.51 -25.98 20.47
CA THR A 306 31.49 -26.58 19.12
C THR A 306 30.52 -25.88 18.18
N GLY A 307 29.62 -25.03 18.70
CA GLY A 307 28.72 -24.19 17.92
C GLY A 307 27.51 -24.92 17.31
N SER A 308 27.28 -26.17 17.69
CA SER A 308 26.11 -26.97 17.27
C SER A 308 24.77 -26.30 17.62
N ILE A 309 24.65 -25.70 18.81
CA ILE A 309 23.43 -24.97 19.22
C ILE A 309 23.26 -23.70 18.37
N LYS A 310 24.35 -23.02 17.99
CA LYS A 310 24.28 -21.84 17.11
C LYS A 310 23.80 -22.19 15.70
N ALA A 311 24.18 -23.36 15.19
CA ALA A 311 23.63 -23.89 13.94
C ALA A 311 22.14 -24.25 14.10
N ALA A 312 21.75 -24.87 15.22
CA ALA A 312 20.36 -25.20 15.52
C ALA A 312 19.47 -23.95 15.60
N MET A 313 19.92 -22.85 16.24
CA MET A 313 19.19 -21.58 16.29
C MET A 313 18.85 -21.04 14.89
N GLY A 314 19.76 -21.18 13.91
CA GLY A 314 19.48 -20.82 12.52
C GLY A 314 18.36 -21.66 11.87
N SER A 315 18.20 -22.92 12.28
CA SER A 315 17.09 -23.78 11.84
C SER A 315 15.79 -23.59 12.65
N LEU A 316 15.85 -23.02 13.85
CA LEU A 316 14.67 -22.64 14.64
C LEU A 316 13.95 -21.38 14.11
N SER A 317 14.38 -20.83 12.97
CA SER A 317 13.71 -19.74 12.24
C SER A 317 12.39 -20.17 11.57
N SER A 318 11.73 -21.21 12.07
CA SER A 318 10.30 -21.44 11.83
C SER A 318 9.53 -20.28 12.47
N ALA A 319 8.93 -19.43 11.63
CA ALA A 319 7.94 -18.47 12.12
C ALA A 319 6.85 -19.24 12.89
N PRO A 320 6.30 -18.69 13.99
CA PRO A 320 5.23 -19.35 14.72
C PRO A 320 4.06 -19.61 13.77
N SER A 321 3.68 -20.89 13.64
CA SER A 321 2.43 -21.27 13.01
C SER A 321 1.28 -20.62 13.77
N ASP A 322 0.35 -19.98 13.04
CA ASP A 322 -0.85 -19.46 13.69
C ASP A 322 -1.67 -20.67 14.19
N VAL A 323 -1.71 -20.86 15.51
CA VAL A 323 -2.40 -21.99 16.14
C VAL A 323 -3.88 -21.99 15.73
N ARG A 324 -4.35 -23.10 15.17
CA ARG A 324 -5.74 -23.27 14.76
C ARG A 324 -6.55 -23.99 15.83
N ILE A 325 -7.84 -23.67 15.92
CA ILE A 325 -8.84 -24.40 16.68
C ILE A 325 -9.98 -24.89 15.76
N SER A 326 -10.57 -26.03 16.10
CA SER A 326 -11.71 -26.58 15.36
C SER A 326 -13.06 -26.10 15.93
N LEU A 327 -13.78 -25.30 15.13
CA LEU A 327 -15.08 -24.69 15.47
C LEU A 327 -16.30 -25.30 14.76
N ARG A 328 -16.15 -26.43 14.04
CA ARG A 328 -17.27 -27.00 13.29
C ARG A 328 -18.33 -27.56 14.25
N GLY A 329 -19.59 -27.19 14.03
CA GLY A 329 -20.74 -27.79 14.70
C GLY A 329 -21.17 -29.14 14.09
N PRO A 330 -22.13 -29.84 14.70
CA PRO A 330 -22.83 -30.95 14.08
C PRO A 330 -23.57 -30.49 12.81
N VAL A 331 -23.73 -31.39 11.83
CA VAL A 331 -24.44 -31.09 10.56
C VAL A 331 -25.90 -30.68 10.80
N ASP A 332 -26.56 -31.35 11.75
CA ASP A 332 -27.93 -31.06 12.19
C ASP A 332 -27.97 -30.25 13.51
N GLY A 333 -26.92 -29.48 13.82
CA GLY A 333 -26.76 -28.78 15.10
C GLY A 333 -26.99 -27.26 15.00
N ASP A 334 -27.63 -26.68 16.02
CA ASP A 334 -28.00 -25.27 16.06
C ASP A 334 -26.84 -24.27 16.28
N ALA A 335 -25.60 -24.75 16.41
CA ALA A 335 -24.42 -23.91 16.56
C ALA A 335 -23.18 -24.53 15.86
N PRO A 336 -22.35 -23.72 15.18
CA PRO A 336 -22.47 -22.27 15.00
C PRO A 336 -23.58 -21.88 14.02
N LEU A 337 -24.14 -20.68 14.20
CA LEU A 337 -25.22 -20.13 13.36
C LEU A 337 -24.66 -19.62 12.03
N TYR A 338 -24.72 -20.43 10.98
CA TYR A 338 -24.30 -20.05 9.63
C TYR A 338 -25.23 -18.96 9.04
N LEU A 339 -24.65 -17.82 8.64
CA LEU A 339 -25.37 -16.69 8.04
C LEU A 339 -25.47 -16.80 6.50
N ASN A 340 -24.40 -17.29 5.87
CA ASN A 340 -24.23 -17.46 4.43
C ASN A 340 -23.85 -18.91 4.12
N SER A 341 -24.26 -19.42 2.96
CA SER A 341 -23.97 -20.75 2.44
C SER A 341 -23.55 -20.65 0.98
N ILE A 342 -22.28 -20.28 0.75
CA ILE A 342 -21.71 -19.94 -0.58
C ILE A 342 -21.99 -21.00 -1.66
N GLU A 343 -22.12 -22.27 -1.29
CA GLU A 343 -22.41 -23.37 -2.21
C GLU A 343 -23.87 -23.37 -2.73
N THR A 344 -24.82 -22.86 -1.94
CA THR A 344 -26.27 -22.86 -2.22
C THR A 344 -26.88 -21.49 -2.51
N ASP A 345 -26.23 -20.40 -2.12
CA ASP A 345 -26.80 -19.05 -2.23
C ASP A 345 -26.92 -18.57 -3.69
N GLU A 346 -28.04 -17.92 -4.03
CA GLU A 346 -28.28 -17.41 -5.40
C GLU A 346 -27.29 -16.30 -5.78
N GLU A 347 -26.79 -15.55 -4.80
CA GLU A 347 -25.87 -14.41 -4.97
C GLU A 347 -24.44 -14.86 -5.36
N THR A 348 -24.09 -16.12 -5.12
CA THR A 348 -22.81 -16.76 -5.52
C THR A 348 -22.98 -17.72 -6.70
N ALA A 349 -24.13 -17.72 -7.37
CA ALA A 349 -24.47 -18.71 -8.40
C ALA A 349 -23.52 -18.71 -9.61
N GLU A 350 -22.95 -17.57 -9.99
CA GLU A 350 -22.04 -17.43 -11.14
C GLU A 350 -20.57 -17.78 -10.80
N TRP A 351 -20.23 -18.09 -9.54
CA TRP A 351 -18.84 -18.33 -9.14
C TRP A 351 -18.34 -19.73 -9.56
N PRO A 352 -17.07 -19.88 -10.01
CA PRO A 352 -16.48 -21.17 -10.36
C PRO A 352 -16.46 -22.15 -9.19
N THR A 353 -16.78 -23.42 -9.45
CA THR A 353 -16.66 -24.54 -8.49
C THR A 353 -15.32 -25.29 -8.61
N ASP A 354 -14.64 -25.18 -9.76
CA ASP A 354 -13.37 -25.85 -10.09
C ASP A 354 -12.17 -25.25 -9.34
N LEU A 355 -11.46 -26.09 -8.55
CA LEU A 355 -10.23 -25.72 -7.85
C LEU A 355 -9.05 -25.48 -8.80
N GLY A 356 -9.16 -25.85 -10.07
CA GLY A 356 -8.29 -25.39 -11.15
C GLY A 356 -8.08 -23.87 -11.14
N SER A 357 -9.11 -23.11 -10.76
CA SER A 357 -9.06 -21.65 -10.53
C SER A 357 -7.96 -21.23 -9.54
N LEU A 358 -7.71 -22.02 -8.49
CA LEU A 358 -6.69 -21.73 -7.49
C LEU A 358 -5.25 -22.00 -7.98
N ARG A 359 -5.06 -22.68 -9.12
CA ARG A 359 -3.72 -23.06 -9.59
C ARG A 359 -2.92 -21.87 -10.15
N GLY A 360 -3.60 -20.86 -10.69
CA GLY A 360 -2.98 -19.66 -11.27
C GLY A 360 -2.39 -18.69 -10.22
N PRO A 361 -1.35 -17.92 -10.54
CA PRO A 361 -0.89 -16.83 -9.68
C PRO A 361 -1.94 -15.70 -9.68
N SER A 362 -2.33 -15.23 -8.49
CA SER A 362 -3.27 -14.11 -8.33
C SER A 362 -2.69 -13.03 -7.41
N TRP A 363 -3.04 -11.77 -7.72
CA TRP A 363 -2.75 -10.59 -6.90
C TRP A 363 -4.00 -10.04 -6.19
N SER A 364 -5.11 -10.76 -6.28
CA SER A 364 -6.39 -10.49 -5.62
C SER A 364 -6.97 -11.78 -5.03
N LEU A 365 -8.05 -11.64 -4.26
CA LEU A 365 -8.94 -12.75 -3.92
C LEU A 365 -9.38 -13.49 -5.18
N ILE A 366 -9.43 -14.82 -5.10
CA ILE A 366 -10.00 -15.69 -6.13
C ILE A 366 -11.42 -16.05 -5.71
N TYR A 367 -12.42 -15.52 -6.43
CA TYR A 367 -13.82 -15.88 -6.25
C TYR A 367 -14.03 -17.35 -6.65
N LEU A 368 -14.44 -18.17 -5.69
CA LEU A 368 -14.66 -19.61 -5.85
C LEU A 368 -15.84 -20.04 -4.97
N ARG A 369 -16.71 -20.90 -5.49
CA ARG A 369 -17.95 -21.31 -4.82
C ARG A 369 -17.72 -22.40 -3.76
N LYS A 370 -16.94 -22.09 -2.71
CA LYS A 370 -16.81 -22.89 -1.48
C LYS A 370 -16.80 -21.97 -0.24
N THR A 371 -17.22 -22.52 0.90
CA THR A 371 -17.72 -21.76 2.07
C THR A 371 -16.65 -21.00 2.88
N ILE A 372 -16.94 -19.72 3.23
CA ILE A 372 -16.14 -18.75 4.01
C ILE A 372 -17.12 -17.85 4.83
N VAL A 373 -16.76 -17.42 6.06
CA VAL A 373 -17.71 -16.85 7.08
C VAL A 373 -17.15 -15.60 7.82
N GLU A 374 -18.00 -14.84 8.54
CA GLU A 374 -17.82 -13.44 9.02
C GLU A 374 -18.13 -13.21 10.55
N ASP A 375 -18.22 -11.95 11.01
CA ASP A 375 -18.08 -11.35 12.39
C ASP A 375 -19.19 -10.25 12.58
N LYS A 376 -19.68 -9.70 13.72
CA LYS A 376 -19.25 -9.48 15.14
C LYS A 376 -20.39 -9.58 16.18
N ASP A 377 -20.01 -9.59 17.46
CA ASP A 377 -20.83 -9.29 18.67
C ASP A 377 -20.67 -7.83 19.15
N VAL A 378 -21.69 -7.27 19.84
CA VAL A 378 -21.68 -6.85 21.28
C VAL A 378 -23.14 -7.00 21.82
N ALA A 379 -23.31 -6.92 23.14
CA ALA A 379 -24.31 -7.60 23.97
C ALA A 379 -24.04 -9.10 24.08
N THR A 380 -24.60 -9.76 25.10
CA THR A 380 -24.38 -11.20 25.27
C THR A 380 -24.98 -11.95 24.10
N VAL A 381 -24.23 -12.93 23.56
CA VAL A 381 -24.67 -13.91 22.54
C VAL A 381 -26.14 -14.32 22.71
N PHE A 382 -26.55 -14.63 23.94
CA PHE A 382 -27.95 -14.95 24.28
C PHE A 382 -28.98 -13.94 23.73
N HIS A 383 -28.76 -12.65 23.99
CA HIS A 383 -29.66 -11.57 23.57
C HIS A 383 -29.59 -11.33 22.05
N VAL A 384 -28.39 -11.38 21.46
CA VAL A 384 -28.17 -11.14 20.03
C VAL A 384 -28.78 -12.26 19.19
N SER A 385 -28.47 -13.52 19.51
CA SER A 385 -28.98 -14.69 18.80
C SER A 385 -30.49 -14.83 18.96
N LYS A 386 -31.06 -14.58 20.14
CA LYS A 386 -32.52 -14.71 20.34
C LYS A 386 -33.31 -13.63 19.59
N MET A 387 -32.83 -12.38 19.58
CA MET A 387 -33.44 -11.31 18.76
C MET A 387 -33.21 -11.52 17.26
N PHE A 388 -32.07 -12.10 16.84
CA PHE A 388 -31.84 -12.49 15.45
C PHE A 388 -32.84 -13.57 14.97
N LEU A 389 -33.06 -14.61 15.77
CA LEU A 389 -34.03 -15.67 15.44
C LEU A 389 -35.47 -15.12 15.36
N ALA A 390 -35.85 -14.22 16.28
CA ALA A 390 -37.13 -13.52 16.21
C ALA A 390 -37.24 -12.61 14.97
N ALA A 391 -36.17 -11.91 14.57
CA ALA A 391 -36.16 -11.08 13.36
C ALA A 391 -36.26 -11.94 12.08
N ARG A 392 -35.60 -13.10 12.06
CA ARG A 392 -35.68 -14.10 10.98
C ARG A 392 -37.10 -14.65 10.82
N ALA A 393 -37.81 -14.91 11.91
CA ALA A 393 -39.21 -15.35 11.88
C ALA A 393 -40.15 -14.30 11.25
N ASN A 394 -39.80 -13.01 11.34
CA ASN A 394 -40.51 -11.89 10.69
C ASN A 394 -40.06 -11.63 9.23
N GLY A 395 -39.20 -12.48 8.65
CA GLY A 395 -38.84 -12.50 7.23
C GLY A 395 -37.53 -11.79 6.85
N LYS A 396 -37.07 -12.01 5.60
CA LYS A 396 -35.74 -11.58 5.11
C LYS A 396 -35.48 -10.09 5.32
N SER A 397 -36.48 -9.22 5.09
CA SER A 397 -36.33 -7.76 5.28
C SER A 397 -36.01 -7.37 6.74
N ALA A 398 -36.69 -7.96 7.71
CA ALA A 398 -36.45 -7.71 9.13
C ALA A 398 -35.09 -8.28 9.57
N ARG A 399 -34.75 -9.51 9.14
CA ARG A 399 -33.43 -10.13 9.33
C ARG A 399 -32.29 -9.23 8.85
N ASP A 400 -32.36 -8.77 7.61
CA ASP A 400 -31.29 -8.04 6.94
C ASP A 400 -31.13 -6.62 7.48
N LYS A 401 -32.23 -6.00 7.92
CA LYS A 401 -32.20 -4.70 8.62
C LYS A 401 -31.61 -4.85 10.02
N TYR A 402 -32.05 -5.84 10.80
CA TYR A 402 -31.54 -6.12 12.14
C TYR A 402 -30.02 -6.36 12.12
N LEU A 403 -29.52 -7.26 11.26
CA LEU A 403 -28.09 -7.52 11.12
C LEU A 403 -27.31 -6.24 10.81
N ARG A 404 -27.75 -5.45 9.83
CA ARG A 404 -27.04 -4.22 9.42
C ARG A 404 -26.99 -3.17 10.52
N GLU A 405 -28.04 -3.03 11.31
CA GLU A 405 -28.09 -2.06 12.39
C GLU A 405 -27.30 -2.53 13.64
N VAL A 406 -27.31 -3.83 13.96
CA VAL A 406 -26.45 -4.41 15.01
C VAL A 406 -24.97 -4.30 14.64
N LEU A 407 -24.59 -4.71 13.43
CA LEU A 407 -23.18 -4.66 12.96
C LEU A 407 -22.63 -3.24 12.76
N SER A 408 -23.44 -2.18 12.93
CA SER A 408 -22.99 -0.79 12.81
C SER A 408 -22.64 -0.12 14.14
N LEU A 409 -22.77 -0.80 15.28
CA LEU A 409 -22.52 -0.26 16.61
C LEU A 409 -21.52 -1.11 17.41
N ASN A 410 -20.45 -0.47 17.88
CA ASN A 410 -19.32 -1.15 18.54
C ASN A 410 -19.60 -1.61 19.98
N ASP A 411 -20.61 -1.05 20.66
CA ASP A 411 -20.92 -1.30 22.07
C ASP A 411 -22.44 -1.32 22.28
N LEU A 412 -23.09 -2.45 22.00
CA LEU A 412 -24.54 -2.59 22.19
C LEU A 412 -24.89 -3.00 23.63
N THR A 413 -25.68 -2.19 24.33
CA THR A 413 -26.38 -2.67 25.53
C THR A 413 -27.57 -3.56 25.15
N VAL A 414 -28.06 -4.35 26.10
CA VAL A 414 -29.31 -5.12 25.93
C VAL A 414 -30.48 -4.21 25.51
N LYS A 415 -30.49 -2.94 25.95
CA LYS A 415 -31.50 -1.96 25.54
C LYS A 415 -31.42 -1.63 24.05
N GLU A 416 -30.21 -1.44 23.50
CA GLU A 416 -30.02 -1.13 22.08
C GLU A 416 -30.31 -2.32 21.17
N VAL A 417 -29.93 -3.55 21.55
CA VAL A 417 -30.30 -4.76 20.77
C VAL A 417 -31.82 -4.93 20.67
N LEU A 418 -32.55 -4.76 21.78
CA LEU A 418 -34.02 -4.80 21.77
C LEU A 418 -34.64 -3.65 20.96
N GLN A 419 -33.96 -2.49 20.90
CA GLN A 419 -34.41 -1.32 20.15
C GLN A 419 -34.17 -1.49 18.63
N ILE A 420 -33.07 -2.12 18.23
CA ILE A 420 -32.79 -2.45 16.83
C ILE A 420 -33.75 -3.55 16.35
N TYR A 421 -34.05 -4.55 17.19
CA TYR A 421 -35.08 -5.54 16.91
C TYR A 421 -36.45 -4.90 16.60
N SER A 422 -36.94 -3.99 17.46
CA SER A 422 -38.23 -3.33 17.23
C SER A 422 -38.22 -2.43 15.98
N GLN A 423 -37.11 -1.73 15.72
CA GLN A 423 -36.94 -0.96 14.49
C GLN A 423 -36.86 -1.84 13.23
N ALA A 424 -36.33 -3.06 13.33
CA ALA A 424 -36.21 -4.00 12.23
C ALA A 424 -37.54 -4.67 11.84
N VAL A 425 -38.37 -5.05 12.82
CA VAL A 425 -39.71 -5.61 12.59
C VAL A 425 -40.71 -4.54 12.14
N GLY A 426 -40.46 -3.26 12.47
CA GLY A 426 -41.08 -2.11 11.79
C GLY A 426 -42.34 -1.56 12.46
N GLU A 427 -42.73 -2.08 13.62
CA GLU A 427 -43.90 -1.61 14.36
C GLU A 427 -43.59 -0.31 15.11
N ARG A 428 -44.38 0.75 14.82
CA ARG A 428 -44.29 2.06 15.50
C ARG A 428 -44.92 2.03 16.90
N TYR A 429 -44.37 1.19 17.76
CA TYR A 429 -44.72 1.18 19.18
C TYR A 429 -44.37 2.52 19.86
N THR A 430 -45.17 2.90 20.84
CA THR A 430 -44.78 3.90 21.84
C THR A 430 -43.68 3.33 22.75
N ASN A 431 -42.91 4.21 23.41
CA ASN A 431 -41.61 3.86 24.01
C ASN A 431 -41.60 2.71 25.04
N ASP A 432 -42.74 2.34 25.62
CA ASP A 432 -42.84 1.29 26.63
C ASP A 432 -43.31 -0.07 26.07
N ASP A 433 -44.01 -0.09 24.93
CA ASP A 433 -44.76 -1.28 24.47
C ASP A 433 -43.84 -2.29 23.76
N TRP A 434 -42.98 -1.82 22.84
CA TRP A 434 -41.94 -2.67 22.22
C TRP A 434 -41.00 -3.28 23.27
N LEU A 435 -40.77 -2.58 24.38
CA LEU A 435 -39.91 -3.06 25.46
C LEU A 435 -40.57 -4.22 26.22
N GLN A 436 -41.91 -4.26 26.31
CA GLN A 436 -42.62 -5.42 26.85
C GLN A 436 -42.63 -6.58 25.86
N THR A 437 -42.94 -6.34 24.58
CA THR A 437 -42.92 -7.39 23.53
C THR A 437 -41.53 -8.02 23.39
N ALA A 438 -40.47 -7.22 23.35
CA ALA A 438 -39.11 -7.71 23.22
C ALA A 438 -38.61 -8.41 24.51
N LYS A 439 -39.06 -7.98 25.71
CA LYS A 439 -38.84 -8.74 26.96
C LYS A 439 -39.60 -10.05 26.99
N ALA A 440 -40.84 -10.08 26.51
CA ALA A 440 -41.64 -11.31 26.40
C ALA A 440 -40.90 -12.33 25.52
N ILE A 441 -40.36 -11.90 24.36
CA ILE A 441 -39.51 -12.73 23.50
C ILE A 441 -38.24 -13.20 24.23
N LEU A 442 -37.59 -12.38 25.07
CA LEU A 442 -36.47 -12.87 25.90
C LEU A 442 -36.91 -13.98 26.86
N THR A 443 -38.09 -13.88 27.48
CA THR A 443 -38.59 -14.84 28.47
C THR A 443 -39.30 -16.08 27.92
N ASP A 444 -39.82 -16.03 26.69
CA ASP A 444 -40.69 -17.06 26.10
C ASP A 444 -39.97 -17.92 25.04
N GLY A 445 -40.57 -19.05 24.69
CA GLY A 445 -40.17 -19.89 23.57
C GLY A 445 -38.92 -20.75 23.80
N ASP A 446 -38.58 -21.49 22.75
CA ASP A 446 -37.41 -22.36 22.66
C ASP A 446 -36.11 -21.54 22.76
N ASN A 447 -35.08 -22.10 23.40
CA ASN A 447 -33.77 -21.48 23.59
C ASN A 447 -32.62 -22.39 23.14
N ASP A 448 -32.89 -23.58 22.58
CA ASP A 448 -31.88 -24.61 22.44
C ASP A 448 -30.71 -24.19 21.54
N GLY A 449 -30.96 -23.50 20.42
CA GLY A 449 -29.88 -22.90 19.61
C GLY A 449 -29.11 -21.76 20.27
N VAL A 450 -29.75 -21.06 21.22
CA VAL A 450 -29.14 -19.97 21.99
C VAL A 450 -28.22 -20.54 23.09
N TRP A 451 -28.65 -21.62 23.74
CA TRP A 451 -27.82 -22.40 24.64
C TRP A 451 -26.73 -23.18 23.90
N ALA A 452 -26.99 -23.70 22.70
CA ALA A 452 -25.99 -24.38 21.87
C ALA A 452 -24.83 -23.45 21.53
N MET A 453 -25.09 -22.20 21.12
CA MET A 453 -24.01 -21.23 20.88
C MET A 453 -23.27 -20.85 22.17
N THR A 454 -24.00 -20.66 23.28
CA THR A 454 -23.39 -20.37 24.59
C THR A 454 -22.49 -21.51 25.07
N ASN A 455 -22.92 -22.76 24.86
CA ASN A 455 -22.17 -23.97 25.18
C ASN A 455 -20.97 -24.14 24.23
N LEU A 456 -21.10 -23.85 22.94
CA LEU A 456 -20.00 -23.91 21.97
C LEU A 456 -18.88 -22.93 22.36
N VAL A 457 -19.21 -21.68 22.72
CA VAL A 457 -18.24 -20.68 23.19
C VAL A 457 -17.51 -21.16 24.45
N ALA A 458 -18.23 -21.79 25.39
CA ALA A 458 -17.67 -22.31 26.63
C ALA A 458 -16.81 -23.57 26.43
N GLU A 459 -17.28 -24.55 25.65
CA GLU A 459 -16.54 -25.78 25.30
C GLU A 459 -15.24 -25.45 24.58
N LYS A 460 -15.29 -24.50 23.63
CA LYS A 460 -14.13 -24.04 22.86
C LYS A 460 -13.26 -23.04 23.61
N ASN A 461 -13.66 -22.64 24.83
CA ASN A 461 -12.94 -21.72 25.71
C ASN A 461 -12.54 -20.41 24.99
N LEU A 462 -13.44 -19.87 24.15
CA LEU A 462 -13.14 -18.71 23.33
C LEU A 462 -13.02 -17.44 24.20
N PRO A 463 -12.02 -16.58 23.95
CA PRO A 463 -11.96 -15.28 24.60
C PRO A 463 -13.19 -14.43 24.24
N ILE A 464 -13.70 -13.69 25.22
CA ILE A 464 -14.73 -12.67 24.97
C ILE A 464 -14.15 -11.64 23.97
N ASN A 465 -14.96 -11.25 22.99
CA ASN A 465 -14.59 -10.37 21.86
C ASN A 465 -13.48 -10.93 20.94
N SER A 466 -13.39 -12.25 20.76
CA SER A 466 -12.47 -12.87 19.78
C SER A 466 -13.09 -13.18 18.42
N GLN A 467 -12.40 -12.77 17.35
CA GLN A 467 -12.60 -13.23 15.98
C GLN A 467 -11.97 -14.63 15.80
N VAL A 468 -12.50 -15.46 14.90
CA VAL A 468 -11.83 -16.73 14.52
C VAL A 468 -11.86 -16.96 13.00
N PHE A 469 -10.71 -16.76 12.35
CA PHE A 469 -10.56 -16.84 10.89
C PHE A 469 -9.84 -18.14 10.48
N ASN A 470 -10.58 -19.06 9.83
CA ASN A 470 -10.11 -20.40 9.46
C ASN A 470 -9.44 -21.14 10.64
N GLY A 471 -10.11 -21.09 11.80
CA GLY A 471 -9.63 -21.65 13.07
C GLY A 471 -8.63 -20.78 13.83
N VAL A 472 -8.09 -19.68 13.29
CA VAL A 472 -7.12 -18.85 14.02
C VAL A 472 -7.82 -17.75 14.81
N VAL A 473 -7.63 -17.76 16.13
CA VAL A 473 -8.25 -16.81 17.07
C VAL A 473 -7.47 -15.48 17.09
N ARG A 474 -8.20 -14.36 17.05
CA ARG A 474 -7.70 -12.99 17.22
C ARG A 474 -8.59 -12.22 18.20
N LYS A 475 -8.09 -11.18 18.88
CA LYS A 475 -8.84 -10.41 19.88
C LYS A 475 -8.91 -8.94 19.45
N HIS A 476 -10.11 -8.35 19.46
CA HIS A 476 -10.33 -6.90 19.29
C HIS A 476 -9.70 -6.27 18.02
N VAL A 477 -9.95 -6.80 16.82
CA VAL A 477 -9.27 -6.31 15.60
C VAL A 477 -10.17 -5.54 14.61
N ASN A 478 -9.53 -4.72 13.78
CA ASN A 478 -10.08 -4.09 12.58
C ASN A 478 -10.38 -5.16 11.50
N VAL A 479 -11.65 -5.55 11.41
CA VAL A 479 -12.11 -6.69 10.60
C VAL A 479 -11.63 -6.64 9.15
N GLN A 480 -11.65 -5.47 8.51
CA GLN A 480 -11.30 -5.33 7.09
C GLN A 480 -9.81 -5.59 6.80
N GLU A 481 -8.94 -5.22 7.73
CA GLU A 481 -7.48 -5.35 7.60
C GLU A 481 -7.02 -6.77 7.96
N ASP A 482 -7.62 -7.34 9.02
CA ASP A 482 -7.34 -8.71 9.43
C ASP A 482 -7.90 -9.74 8.43
N ILE A 483 -9.12 -9.56 7.90
CA ILE A 483 -9.67 -10.44 6.84
C ILE A 483 -8.73 -10.50 5.63
N MET A 484 -8.25 -9.34 5.15
CA MET A 484 -7.31 -9.30 4.02
C MET A 484 -5.96 -9.98 4.36
N THR A 485 -5.48 -9.82 5.59
CA THR A 485 -4.25 -10.47 6.08
C THR A 485 -4.42 -12.00 6.22
N HIS A 486 -5.58 -12.46 6.70
CA HIS A 486 -5.93 -13.87 6.81
C HIS A 486 -6.11 -14.53 5.44
N PHE A 487 -6.72 -13.85 4.47
CA PHE A 487 -6.77 -14.34 3.09
C PHE A 487 -5.40 -14.37 2.42
N ALA A 488 -4.56 -13.35 2.63
CA ALA A 488 -3.17 -13.35 2.15
C ALA A 488 -2.32 -14.47 2.76
N ARG A 489 -2.67 -14.97 3.95
CA ARG A 489 -2.09 -16.17 4.58
C ARG A 489 -2.61 -17.48 3.98
N ASP A 490 -3.93 -17.69 4.00
CA ASP A 490 -4.50 -19.01 3.73
C ASP A 490 -4.65 -19.31 2.22
N GLN A 491 -4.89 -18.29 1.38
CA GLN A 491 -5.04 -18.52 -0.07
C GLN A 491 -3.77 -19.17 -0.67
N PRO A 492 -2.53 -18.68 -0.46
CA PRO A 492 -1.32 -19.34 -0.97
C PRO A 492 -1.10 -20.76 -0.44
N LEU A 493 -1.58 -21.07 0.77
CA LEU A 493 -1.52 -22.42 1.34
C LEU A 493 -2.47 -23.36 0.58
N TYR A 494 -3.72 -22.96 0.34
CA TYR A 494 -4.63 -23.72 -0.53
C TYR A 494 -4.07 -23.88 -1.95
N GLN A 495 -3.49 -22.83 -2.54
CA GLN A 495 -2.82 -22.94 -3.85
C GLN A 495 -1.68 -23.96 -3.84
N THR A 496 -0.97 -24.10 -2.72
CA THR A 496 0.12 -25.07 -2.56
C THR A 496 -0.40 -26.50 -2.45
N LEU A 497 -1.42 -26.74 -1.61
CA LEU A 497 -2.03 -28.07 -1.45
C LEU A 497 -2.70 -28.56 -2.75
N VAL A 498 -3.39 -27.69 -3.49
CA VAL A 498 -3.96 -28.00 -4.82
C VAL A 498 -2.86 -28.26 -5.85
N ARG A 499 -1.75 -27.51 -5.84
CA ARG A 499 -0.58 -27.77 -6.73
C ARG A 499 0.14 -29.08 -6.40
N ALA A 500 0.10 -29.52 -5.15
CA ALA A 500 0.63 -30.81 -4.69
C ALA A 500 -0.34 -31.99 -4.93
N ASN A 501 -1.53 -31.74 -5.49
CA ASN A 501 -2.64 -32.70 -5.62
C ASN A 501 -3.07 -33.32 -4.28
N GLN A 502 -2.92 -32.60 -3.16
CA GLN A 502 -3.35 -33.04 -1.83
C GLN A 502 -4.82 -32.72 -1.53
N ILE A 503 -5.42 -31.80 -2.29
CA ILE A 503 -6.84 -31.42 -2.22
C ILE A 503 -7.43 -31.57 -3.62
N THR A 504 -8.60 -32.20 -3.74
CA THR A 504 -9.36 -32.36 -5.00
C THR A 504 -10.66 -31.56 -4.98
N ASP A 505 -11.38 -31.49 -6.10
CA ASP A 505 -12.63 -30.73 -6.20
C ASP A 505 -13.72 -31.21 -5.23
N ASP A 506 -13.71 -32.49 -4.85
CA ASP A 506 -14.61 -33.07 -3.85
C ASP A 506 -14.16 -32.80 -2.39
N SER A 507 -12.92 -32.34 -2.15
CA SER A 507 -12.41 -32.07 -0.80
C SER A 507 -13.05 -30.82 -0.17
N ASP A 508 -13.41 -30.94 1.11
CA ASP A 508 -13.73 -29.79 1.96
C ASP A 508 -12.43 -29.11 2.41
N MET A 509 -12.13 -27.96 1.79
CA MET A 509 -10.90 -27.21 2.04
C MET A 509 -10.71 -26.81 3.51
N LEU A 510 -11.79 -26.53 4.24
CA LEU A 510 -11.70 -26.18 5.67
C LEU A 510 -11.36 -27.40 6.52
N SER A 511 -11.87 -28.58 6.16
CA SER A 511 -11.48 -29.84 6.82
C SER A 511 -10.02 -30.20 6.54
N GLU A 512 -9.53 -30.03 5.31
CA GLU A 512 -8.13 -30.26 4.95
C GLU A 512 -7.18 -29.26 5.65
N LEU A 513 -7.65 -28.03 5.95
CA LEU A 513 -6.89 -27.05 6.72
C LEU A 513 -6.87 -27.35 8.23
N LEU A 514 -8.00 -27.80 8.79
CA LEU A 514 -8.16 -28.14 10.21
C LEU A 514 -7.75 -29.59 10.55
N GLY A 515 -7.44 -30.41 9.54
CA GLY A 515 -6.95 -31.78 9.70
C GLY A 515 -5.44 -31.89 9.95
N ASN A 516 -4.71 -30.77 9.93
CA ASN A 516 -3.28 -30.73 10.20
C ASN A 516 -2.99 -30.80 11.71
N ASP A 517 -1.86 -31.42 12.09
CA ASP A 517 -1.41 -31.68 13.47
C ASP A 517 -1.31 -30.43 14.38
N GLU A 518 -1.32 -29.22 13.80
CA GLU A 518 -1.30 -27.94 14.51
C GLU A 518 -2.69 -27.41 14.92
N THR A 519 -3.75 -28.22 14.78
CA THR A 519 -5.14 -27.85 15.07
C THR A 519 -5.63 -28.44 16.40
N TYR A 520 -6.10 -27.58 17.30
CA TYR A 520 -6.55 -27.94 18.64
C TYR A 520 -8.08 -28.01 18.75
N ALA A 521 -8.59 -28.82 19.68
CA ALA A 521 -10.03 -28.96 19.89
C ALA A 521 -10.67 -27.76 20.63
N VAL A 522 -9.86 -26.99 21.36
CA VAL A 522 -10.24 -25.94 22.33
C VAL A 522 -9.16 -24.85 22.32
N PHE A 523 -9.53 -23.58 22.51
CA PHE A 523 -8.56 -22.49 22.64
C PHE A 523 -7.85 -22.52 24.01
N CYS A 524 -6.52 -22.43 24.01
CA CYS A 524 -5.72 -22.20 25.20
C CYS A 524 -5.22 -20.75 25.21
N PRO A 525 -5.33 -19.99 26.32
CA PRO A 525 -4.75 -18.64 26.42
C PRO A 525 -3.26 -18.56 26.07
N TRP A 526 -2.52 -19.67 26.22
CA TRP A 526 -1.10 -19.78 25.89
C TRP A 526 -0.80 -19.74 24.37
N PHE A 527 -1.82 -19.81 23.52
CA PHE A 527 -1.68 -19.65 22.06
C PHE A 527 -1.62 -18.18 21.62
N ASP A 528 -1.95 -17.25 22.52
CA ASP A 528 -1.91 -15.81 22.27
C ASP A 528 -0.54 -15.23 22.69
N PRO A 529 0.26 -14.64 21.78
CA PRO A 529 1.57 -14.09 22.11
C PRO A 529 1.51 -12.86 23.04
N GLU A 530 0.35 -12.22 23.21
CA GLU A 530 0.15 -11.15 24.19
C GLU A 530 -0.21 -11.68 25.59
N TYR A 531 -0.54 -12.97 25.72
CA TYR A 531 -0.93 -13.57 26.99
C TYR A 531 0.25 -13.62 27.98
N LYS A 532 0.22 -12.70 28.93
CA LYS A 532 1.13 -12.69 30.09
C LYS A 532 0.59 -13.70 31.10
N PRO A 533 1.26 -14.84 31.35
CA PRO A 533 0.82 -15.78 32.36
C PRO A 533 0.82 -15.10 33.74
N PRO A 534 -0.16 -15.38 34.60
CA PRO A 534 -0.21 -14.78 35.93
C PRO A 534 1.04 -15.19 36.71
N THR A 535 1.83 -14.21 37.14
CA THR A 535 3.04 -14.40 37.94
C THR A 535 2.69 -14.73 39.39
N THR A 536 2.09 -15.90 39.62
CA THR A 536 2.03 -16.52 40.93
C THR A 536 3.46 -16.80 41.40
N VAL A 537 3.96 -15.91 42.27
CA VAL A 537 5.15 -16.18 43.06
C VAL A 537 4.78 -17.31 44.03
N VAL A 538 5.00 -18.55 43.60
CA VAL A 538 4.87 -19.72 44.46
C VAL A 538 5.98 -19.62 45.50
N GLN A 539 5.64 -19.10 46.68
CA GLN A 539 6.48 -19.19 47.86
C GLN A 539 6.51 -20.66 48.29
N LEU A 540 7.44 -21.42 47.69
CA LEU A 540 7.86 -22.71 48.19
C LEU A 540 8.58 -22.48 49.52
N ASP A 541 7.82 -22.48 50.63
CA ASP A 541 8.41 -22.59 51.95
C ASP A 541 8.90 -24.03 52.13
N TRP A 542 10.22 -24.20 52.02
CA TRP A 542 10.91 -25.49 52.15
C TRP A 542 10.81 -26.09 53.56
N ASN A 543 10.17 -25.41 54.52
CA ASN A 543 9.89 -25.92 55.87
C ASN A 543 8.51 -26.55 56.04
N ASP A 544 7.57 -26.39 55.09
CA ASP A 544 6.21 -26.94 55.24
C ASP A 544 6.21 -28.46 54.98
N PRO A 545 5.93 -29.32 55.99
CA PRO A 545 6.08 -30.77 55.85
C PRO A 545 4.98 -31.36 54.97
N VAL A 546 5.32 -31.59 53.70
CA VAL A 546 4.45 -32.18 52.66
C VAL A 546 3.70 -33.39 53.20
N ARG A 547 2.39 -33.20 53.45
CA ARG A 547 1.47 -34.31 53.72
C ARG A 547 1.14 -35.00 52.41
N CYS A 548 1.85 -36.11 52.14
CA CYS A 548 1.41 -37.06 51.14
C CYS A 548 0.05 -37.65 51.55
N CYS A 549 -0.96 -37.40 50.72
CA CYS A 549 -2.27 -38.04 50.71
C CYS A 549 -2.43 -38.79 49.38
#